data_AF-A0A3D3XF62-F1
#
_entry.id   AF-A0A3D3XF62-F1
#
_cell.length_a   1.000
_cell.length_b   1.000
_cell.length_c   1.000
_cell.angle_alpha   90.00
_cell.angle_beta   90.00
_cell.angle_gamma   90.00
#
_symmetry.space_group_name_H-M   'P 1'
#
loop_
_entity.id
_entity.type
_entity.pdbx_description
1 polymer ?
#
loop_
_entity_poly.entity_id
_entity_poly.type
_entity_poly.pdbx_seq_one_letter_code
_entity_poly.pdbx_strand_id
1 'polypeptide(L)'
;MSKLVSGEETLSSKFDLRDVTQFDDEQDQPRLSDISKEFRNSGMLWLQGVFESQLLEDLRSAYLKEYVGLNEEDHPKVCLDVGDKDRNMYTVIKKPPFDHPDLHQSPLLFPVLRSILKKGMIIQSFGIVSAPSGSQRQHLHVDHSALFGEMHDFGSFLPSYAITLTIPLVDLNEETGTTA
;
A
#
# COMPACT_ATOMS: atom_id res chain seq x y z
N MET A 1 17.44 32.24 -1.11
CA MET A 1 16.88 31.94 -2.45
C MET A 1 16.42 30.50 -2.43
N SER A 2 15.12 30.31 -2.22
CA SER A 2 14.44 29.03 -2.18
C SER A 2 14.40 28.44 -3.59
N LYS A 3 15.03 27.28 -3.79
CA LYS A 3 14.74 26.45 -4.96
C LYS A 3 13.50 25.63 -4.62
N LEU A 4 12.36 26.13 -5.08
CA LEU A 4 11.21 25.29 -5.41
C LEU A 4 11.70 24.28 -6.45
N VAL A 5 11.90 23.03 -6.02
CA VAL A 5 12.14 21.92 -6.93
C VAL A 5 10.76 21.56 -7.50
N SER A 6 10.55 21.94 -8.75
CA SER A 6 9.44 21.47 -9.57
C SER A 6 9.54 19.94 -9.68
N GLY A 7 8.62 19.23 -9.02
CA GLY A 7 8.57 17.77 -8.92
C GLY A 7 8.16 17.10 -10.23
N GLU A 8 9.04 17.10 -11.21
CA GLU A 8 9.10 16.08 -12.26
C GLU A 8 10.48 15.42 -12.23
N GLU A 9 10.92 15.00 -11.04
CA GLU A 9 11.92 13.94 -11.00
C GLU A 9 11.22 12.66 -11.43
N THR A 10 11.72 12.04 -12.49
CA THR A 10 11.30 10.71 -12.91
C THR A 10 11.56 9.78 -11.72
N LEU A 11 10.52 9.49 -10.94
CA LEU A 11 10.63 8.61 -9.78
C LEU A 11 11.14 7.27 -10.29
N SER A 12 12.41 6.95 -10.01
CA SER A 12 13.04 5.68 -10.41
C SER A 12 12.25 4.47 -9.92
N SER A 13 11.43 4.67 -8.88
CA SER A 13 10.58 3.68 -8.25
C SER A 13 9.18 3.52 -8.87
N LYS A 14 8.86 4.22 -9.97
CA LYS A 14 7.58 4.08 -10.67
C LYS A 14 7.66 3.07 -11.81
N PHE A 15 6.78 2.08 -11.76
CA PHE A 15 6.64 1.04 -12.78
C PHE A 15 5.22 1.06 -13.34
N ASP A 16 5.12 1.28 -14.65
CA ASP A 16 3.86 1.16 -15.40
C ASP A 16 3.66 -0.31 -15.80
N LEU A 17 2.53 -0.88 -15.39
CA LEU A 17 2.15 -2.27 -15.64
C LEU A 17 0.87 -2.36 -16.50
N ARG A 18 0.37 -1.24 -17.04
CA ARG A 18 -0.87 -1.22 -17.84
C ARG A 18 -0.81 -2.08 -19.10
N ASP A 19 0.38 -2.39 -19.59
CA ASP A 19 0.64 -3.27 -20.73
C ASP A 19 0.98 -4.71 -20.33
N VAL A 20 1.00 -5.01 -19.03
CA VAL A 20 1.31 -6.34 -18.47
C VAL A 20 0.04 -6.93 -17.90
N THR A 21 -0.27 -8.18 -18.27
CA THR A 21 -1.44 -8.89 -17.75
C THR A 21 -1.09 -9.82 -16.58
N GLN A 22 0.11 -10.38 -16.60
CA GLN A 22 0.65 -11.25 -15.56
C GLN A 22 2.17 -11.26 -15.63
N PHE A 23 2.82 -11.56 -14.51
CA PHE A 23 4.22 -11.97 -14.50
C PHE A 23 4.33 -13.49 -14.35
N ASP A 24 5.27 -14.07 -15.09
CA ASP A 24 5.78 -15.41 -14.87
C ASP A 24 7.06 -15.33 -14.02
N ASP A 25 7.10 -16.08 -12.91
CA ASP A 25 8.20 -16.02 -11.94
C ASP A 25 9.57 -16.39 -12.56
N GLU A 26 9.60 -17.15 -13.66
CA GLU A 26 10.84 -17.58 -14.34
C GLU A 26 11.17 -16.69 -15.54
N GLN A 27 10.20 -16.45 -16.43
CA GLN A 27 10.43 -15.70 -17.68
C GLN A 27 10.65 -14.21 -17.41
N ASP A 28 9.96 -13.65 -16.42
CA ASP A 28 10.07 -12.23 -16.07
C ASP A 28 11.09 -11.96 -14.96
N GLN A 29 11.92 -12.95 -14.61
CA GLN A 29 12.94 -12.82 -13.57
C GLN A 29 13.82 -11.57 -13.72
N PRO A 30 14.29 -11.17 -14.93
CA PRO A 30 15.07 -9.95 -15.08
C PRO A 30 14.30 -8.69 -14.64
N ARG A 31 13.05 -8.53 -15.10
CA ARG A 31 12.21 -7.38 -14.76
C ARG A 31 11.82 -7.37 -13.28
N LEU A 32 11.49 -8.53 -12.72
CA LEU A 32 11.23 -8.70 -11.29
C LEU A 32 12.47 -8.39 -10.44
N SER A 33 13.67 -8.76 -10.92
CA SER A 33 14.93 -8.44 -10.27
C SER A 33 15.22 -6.94 -10.25
N ASP A 34 14.93 -6.23 -11.34
CA ASP A 34 15.08 -4.77 -11.42
C ASP A 34 14.12 -4.06 -10.46
N ILE A 35 12.84 -4.46 -10.42
CA ILE A 35 11.85 -3.94 -9.47
C ILE A 35 12.29 -4.20 -8.02
N SER A 36 12.75 -5.41 -7.71
CA SER A 36 13.26 -5.78 -6.38
C SER A 36 14.50 -4.99 -5.98
N LYS A 37 15.40 -4.71 -6.93
CA LYS A 37 16.58 -3.87 -6.71
C LYS A 37 16.18 -2.43 -6.42
N GLU A 38 15.21 -1.90 -7.16
CA GLU A 38 14.72 -0.55 -6.95
C GLU A 38 14.07 -0.39 -5.56
N PHE A 39 13.20 -1.32 -5.16
CA PHE A 39 12.63 -1.31 -3.81
C PHE A 39 13.70 -1.33 -2.72
N ARG A 40 14.78 -2.12 -2.89
CA ARG A 40 15.88 -2.16 -1.92
C ARG A 40 16.68 -0.85 -1.86
N ASN A 41 16.73 -0.10 -2.96
CA ASN A 41 17.46 1.17 -3.02
C ASN A 41 16.64 2.33 -2.44
N SER A 42 15.34 2.39 -2.74
CA SER A 42 14.47 3.52 -2.39
C SER A 42 13.59 3.27 -1.17
N GLY A 43 13.33 2.01 -0.81
CA GLY A 43 12.38 1.62 0.21
C GLY A 43 10.91 1.68 -0.22
N MET A 44 10.60 2.04 -1.47
CA MET A 44 9.23 2.18 -1.97
C MET A 44 9.09 1.79 -3.45
N LEU A 45 7.87 1.48 -3.87
CA LEU A 45 7.50 1.28 -5.27
C LEU A 45 6.15 1.93 -5.55
N TRP A 46 6.04 2.51 -6.75
CA TRP A 46 4.75 2.89 -7.32
C TRP A 46 4.44 1.99 -8.50
N LEU A 47 3.49 1.07 -8.33
CA LEU A 47 3.02 0.18 -9.39
C LEU A 47 1.71 0.72 -9.98
N GLN A 48 1.74 1.15 -11.23
CA GLN A 48 0.56 1.69 -11.93
C GLN A 48 -0.11 0.58 -12.75
N GLY A 49 -1.44 0.48 -12.68
CA GLY A 49 -2.21 -0.49 -13.47
C GLY A 49 -2.22 -1.92 -12.90
N VAL A 50 -2.00 -2.09 -11.59
CA VAL A 50 -2.06 -3.41 -10.94
C VAL A 50 -3.48 -3.98 -10.86
N PHE A 51 -4.47 -3.11 -10.67
CA PHE A 51 -5.88 -3.47 -10.48
C PHE A 51 -6.75 -2.77 -11.52
N GLU A 52 -7.75 -3.49 -12.00
CA GLU A 52 -8.78 -2.95 -12.89
C GLU A 52 -9.58 -1.84 -12.19
N SER A 53 -9.89 -0.77 -12.92
CA SER A 53 -10.64 0.36 -12.37
C SER A 53 -11.99 -0.05 -11.80
N GLN A 54 -12.66 -1.03 -12.41
CA GLN A 54 -13.95 -1.53 -11.92
C GLN A 54 -13.83 -2.16 -10.52
N LEU A 55 -12.76 -2.92 -10.26
CA LEU A 55 -12.53 -3.49 -8.94
C LEU A 55 -12.33 -2.39 -7.88
N LEU A 56 -11.57 -1.34 -8.22
CA LEU A 56 -11.36 -0.20 -7.31
C LEU A 56 -12.68 0.54 -7.01
N GLU A 57 -13.53 0.71 -8.02
CA GLU A 57 -14.86 1.30 -7.86
C GLU A 57 -15.80 0.45 -7.01
N ASP A 58 -15.76 -0.87 -7.18
CA ASP A 58 -16.54 -1.81 -6.37
C ASP A 58 -16.08 -1.77 -4.90
N LEU A 59 -14.77 -1.78 -4.65
CA LEU A 59 -14.19 -1.65 -3.31
C LEU A 59 -14.56 -0.32 -2.65
N ARG A 60 -14.48 0.79 -3.40
CA ARG A 60 -14.89 2.12 -2.93
C ARG A 60 -16.37 2.14 -2.57
N SER A 61 -17.22 1.61 -3.44
CA SER A 61 -18.67 1.56 -3.23
C SER A 61 -19.05 0.72 -2.02
N ALA A 62 -18.38 -0.44 -1.83
CA ALA A 62 -18.56 -1.27 -0.65
C ALA A 62 -18.09 -0.56 0.62
N TYR A 63 -16.95 0.14 0.57
CA TYR A 63 -16.46 0.93 1.69
C TYR A 63 -17.49 1.99 2.14
N LEU A 64 -17.97 2.80 1.19
CA LEU A 64 -18.94 3.87 1.46
C LEU A 64 -20.26 3.31 2.03
N LYS A 65 -20.71 2.17 1.50
CA LYS A 65 -21.96 1.53 1.93
C LYS A 65 -21.86 0.93 3.33
N GLU A 66 -20.75 0.26 3.63
CA GLU A 66 -20.65 -0.61 4.81
C GLU A 66 -20.00 0.04 6.02
N TYR A 67 -19.09 0.99 5.83
CA TYR A 67 -18.27 1.53 6.92
C TYR A 67 -18.56 3.00 7.22
N VAL A 68 -18.78 3.83 6.19
CA VAL A 68 -19.09 5.27 6.39
C VAL A 68 -20.47 5.47 7.05
N GLY A 69 -21.42 4.57 6.79
CA GLY A 69 -22.76 4.62 7.36
C GLY A 69 -22.93 3.91 8.71
N LEU A 70 -21.85 3.46 9.35
CA LEU A 70 -21.95 2.77 10.65
C LEU A 70 -22.48 3.73 11.72
N ASN A 71 -23.36 3.21 12.57
CA ASN A 71 -23.84 3.93 13.75
C ASN A 71 -22.76 3.94 14.86
N GLU A 72 -22.94 4.76 15.88
CA GLU A 72 -22.00 4.92 17.00
C GLU A 72 -21.76 3.63 17.81
N GLU A 73 -22.68 2.67 17.77
CA GLU A 73 -22.53 1.39 18.46
C GLU A 73 -21.68 0.40 17.67
N ASP A 74 -21.84 0.37 16.35
CA ASP A 74 -21.17 -0.57 15.46
C ASP A 74 -19.79 -0.08 15.01
N HIS A 75 -19.59 1.23 14.92
CA HIS A 75 -18.32 1.82 14.49
C HIS A 75 -17.13 1.35 15.33
N PRO A 76 -17.15 1.37 16.68
CA PRO A 76 -16.02 0.90 17.50
C PRO A 76 -15.78 -0.62 17.43
N LYS A 77 -16.73 -1.41 16.91
CA LYS A 77 -16.58 -2.88 16.79
C LYS A 77 -15.65 -3.26 15.65
N VAL A 78 -15.50 -2.39 14.64
CA VAL A 78 -14.75 -2.66 13.42
C VAL A 78 -13.76 -1.56 13.05
N CYS A 79 -13.77 -0.43 13.77
CA CYS A 79 -12.90 0.71 13.53
C CYS A 79 -11.97 0.98 14.72
N LEU A 80 -10.72 1.30 14.41
CA LEU A 80 -9.76 1.87 15.34
C LEU A 80 -9.41 3.28 14.87
N ASP A 81 -9.41 4.23 15.80
CA ASP A 81 -8.83 5.54 15.54
C ASP A 81 -7.31 5.41 15.41
N VAL A 82 -6.75 5.92 14.31
CA VAL A 82 -5.31 5.89 14.03
C VAL A 82 -4.77 7.29 13.77
N GLY A 83 -3.45 7.48 13.87
CA GLY A 83 -2.83 8.80 13.82
C GLY A 83 -3.15 9.64 15.06
N ASP A 84 -3.46 10.91 14.86
CA ASP A 84 -3.84 11.84 15.94
C ASP A 84 -5.36 11.76 16.25
N LYS A 85 -5.95 10.58 16.03
CA LYS A 85 -7.39 10.26 16.13
C LYS A 85 -8.29 11.02 15.15
N ASP A 86 -7.69 11.45 14.06
CA ASP A 86 -8.36 12.12 12.95
C ASP A 86 -8.56 11.18 11.75
N ARG A 87 -8.13 9.92 11.85
CA ARG A 87 -8.24 8.89 10.82
C ARG A 87 -8.85 7.63 11.39
N ASN A 88 -9.52 6.91 10.50
CA ASN A 88 -10.19 5.65 10.81
C ASN A 88 -9.48 4.50 10.12
N MET A 89 -9.11 3.46 10.86
CA MET A 89 -8.67 2.18 10.31
C MET A 89 -9.77 1.13 10.55
N TYR A 90 -10.38 0.68 9.47
CA TYR A 90 -11.44 -0.33 9.49
C TYR A 90 -10.85 -1.73 9.25
N THR A 91 -11.19 -2.66 10.14
CA THR A 91 -10.98 -4.10 9.90
C THR A 91 -11.99 -4.57 8.87
N VAL A 92 -11.50 -5.02 7.72
CA VAL A 92 -12.37 -5.42 6.62
C VAL A 92 -12.79 -6.89 6.75
N ILE A 93 -14.10 -7.13 6.64
CA ILE A 93 -14.63 -8.50 6.56
C ILE A 93 -14.33 -9.06 5.17
N LYS A 94 -13.71 -10.24 5.12
CA LYS A 94 -13.40 -10.95 3.86
C LYS A 94 -14.68 -11.54 3.24
N LYS A 95 -15.36 -10.72 2.44
CA LYS A 95 -16.52 -11.03 1.60
C LYS A 95 -16.47 -10.16 0.35
N PRO A 96 -17.29 -10.40 -0.69
CA PRO A 96 -17.24 -9.57 -1.89
C PRO A 96 -17.52 -8.09 -1.59
N PRO A 97 -16.76 -7.14 -2.19
CA PRO A 97 -15.66 -7.34 -3.15
C PRO A 97 -14.27 -7.53 -2.51
N PHE A 98 -14.15 -7.46 -1.18
CA PHE A 98 -12.88 -7.56 -0.44
C PHE A 98 -12.22 -8.94 -0.47
N ASP A 99 -12.94 -9.98 -0.86
CA ASP A 99 -12.41 -11.33 -1.10
C ASP A 99 -12.01 -11.58 -2.56
N HIS A 100 -12.06 -10.56 -3.43
CA HIS A 100 -11.69 -10.68 -4.84
C HIS A 100 -10.28 -11.30 -5.00
N PRO A 101 -10.09 -12.32 -5.87
CA PRO A 101 -8.83 -13.05 -5.98
C PRO A 101 -7.60 -12.16 -6.18
N ASP A 102 -7.71 -11.09 -6.99
CA ASP A 102 -6.59 -10.19 -7.25
C ASP A 102 -6.05 -9.49 -6.00
N LEU A 103 -6.87 -9.26 -4.98
CA LEU A 103 -6.40 -8.67 -3.72
C LEU A 103 -5.53 -9.62 -2.91
N HIS A 104 -5.70 -10.93 -3.13
CA HIS A 104 -5.05 -11.99 -2.35
C HIS A 104 -4.01 -12.78 -3.16
N GLN A 105 -4.07 -12.72 -4.48
CA GLN A 105 -3.25 -13.50 -5.42
C GLN A 105 -3.09 -12.80 -6.79
N SER A 106 -3.06 -11.46 -6.86
CA SER A 106 -2.92 -10.76 -8.16
C SER A 106 -1.73 -11.27 -8.96
N PRO A 107 -1.92 -11.59 -10.26
CA PRO A 107 -0.87 -12.10 -11.13
C PRO A 107 0.20 -11.04 -11.47
N LEU A 108 -0.05 -9.77 -11.15
CA LEU A 108 0.92 -8.67 -11.31
C LEU A 108 1.63 -8.35 -9.99
N LEU A 109 0.89 -8.29 -8.89
CA LEU A 109 1.41 -7.84 -7.61
C LEU A 109 2.23 -8.92 -6.89
N PHE A 110 1.71 -10.15 -6.81
CA PHE A 110 2.33 -11.18 -5.98
C PHE A 110 3.69 -11.65 -6.48
N PRO A 111 3.96 -11.77 -7.79
CA PRO A 111 5.31 -12.00 -8.30
C PRO A 111 6.31 -10.91 -7.85
N VAL A 112 5.91 -9.64 -7.89
CA VAL A 112 6.73 -8.52 -7.39
C VAL A 112 7.01 -8.68 -5.89
N LEU A 113 5.98 -8.90 -5.08
CA LEU A 113 6.14 -9.09 -3.63
C LEU A 113 7.04 -10.30 -3.31
N ARG A 114 6.88 -11.43 -4.01
CA ARG A 114 7.73 -12.63 -3.85
C ARG A 114 9.17 -12.37 -4.28
N SER A 115 9.41 -11.50 -5.26
CA SER A 115 10.79 -11.13 -5.63
C SER A 115 11.53 -10.44 -4.47
N ILE A 116 10.79 -9.70 -3.63
CA ILE A 116 11.29 -8.95 -2.48
C ILE A 116 11.32 -9.82 -1.21
N LEU A 117 10.15 -10.27 -0.73
CA LEU A 117 9.97 -10.99 0.54
C LEU A 117 10.22 -12.50 0.46
N LYS A 118 10.46 -13.03 -0.75
CA LYS A 118 10.63 -14.46 -1.04
C LYS A 118 9.34 -15.27 -0.82
N LYS A 119 9.45 -16.58 -1.04
CA LYS A 119 8.34 -17.53 -0.90
C LYS A 119 7.94 -17.68 0.57
N GLY A 120 6.64 -17.84 0.84
CA GLY A 120 6.11 -18.02 2.19
C GLY A 120 5.59 -16.75 2.87
N MET A 121 5.55 -15.61 2.16
CA MET A 121 4.88 -14.41 2.64
C MET A 121 3.39 -14.67 2.91
N ILE A 122 2.84 -13.97 3.91
CA ILE A 122 1.44 -14.01 4.29
C ILE A 122 0.87 -12.59 4.35
N ILE A 123 -0.44 -12.46 4.17
CA ILE A 123 -1.14 -11.20 4.47
C ILE A 123 -1.40 -11.19 5.98
N GLN A 124 -0.64 -10.38 6.71
CA GLN A 124 -0.80 -10.25 8.17
C GLN A 124 -2.02 -9.39 8.53
N SER A 125 -2.25 -8.31 7.78
CA SER A 125 -3.32 -7.34 8.02
C SER A 125 -3.97 -6.94 6.71
N PHE A 126 -5.29 -6.80 6.73
CA PHE A 126 -6.08 -6.34 5.60
C PHE A 126 -7.18 -5.40 6.10
N GLY A 127 -7.11 -4.14 5.71
CA GLY A 127 -7.97 -3.10 6.25
C GLY A 127 -8.05 -1.89 5.34
N ILE A 128 -8.93 -0.96 5.69
CA ILE A 128 -9.08 0.32 4.99
C ILE A 128 -8.72 1.43 5.94
N VAL A 129 -7.88 2.35 5.49
CA VAL A 129 -7.60 3.60 6.19
C VAL A 129 -8.35 4.71 5.47
N SER A 130 -9.06 5.54 6.23
CA SER A 130 -9.74 6.72 5.73
C SER A 130 -9.32 7.95 6.51
N ALA A 131 -8.95 8.99 5.75
CA ALA A 131 -8.70 10.34 6.25
C ALA A 131 -9.86 11.25 5.82
N PRO A 132 -10.80 11.58 6.73
CA PRO A 132 -11.85 12.56 6.46
C PRO A 132 -11.27 13.94 6.16
N SER A 133 -12.09 14.79 5.52
CA SER A 133 -11.74 16.20 5.33
C SER A 133 -11.39 16.86 6.67
N GLY A 134 -10.29 17.61 6.71
CA GLY A 134 -9.78 18.23 7.92
C GLY A 134 -8.79 17.38 8.72
N SER A 135 -8.50 16.14 8.30
CA SER A 135 -7.40 15.35 8.87
C SER A 135 -6.08 16.12 8.80
N GLN A 136 -5.33 16.10 9.88
CA GLN A 136 -4.05 16.79 10.03
C GLN A 136 -2.90 15.98 9.44
N ARG A 137 -1.78 16.65 9.14
CA ARG A 137 -0.56 15.99 8.68
C ARG A 137 -0.01 15.10 9.81
N GLN A 138 0.23 13.82 9.52
CA GLN A 138 0.84 12.92 10.50
C GLN A 138 2.31 13.28 10.75
N HIS A 139 2.79 12.93 11.94
CA HIS A 139 4.22 12.91 12.21
C HIS A 139 4.91 11.82 11.38
N LEU A 140 6.19 12.06 11.06
CA LEU A 140 7.01 11.06 10.39
C LEU A 140 7.16 9.83 11.29
N HIS A 141 6.83 8.66 10.77
CA HIS A 141 6.93 7.38 11.47
C HIS A 141 7.29 6.26 10.51
N VAL A 142 7.61 5.11 11.08
CA VAL A 142 7.74 3.83 10.37
C VAL A 142 6.62 2.91 10.84
N ASP A 143 5.98 2.19 9.92
CA ASP A 143 4.87 1.29 10.25
C ASP A 143 5.30 0.11 11.11
N HIS A 144 6.55 -0.33 10.92
CA HIS A 144 7.11 -1.50 11.58
C HIS A 144 8.37 -1.14 12.36
N SER A 145 8.50 -1.73 13.55
CA SER A 145 9.70 -1.57 14.38
C SER A 145 10.91 -2.27 13.77
N ALA A 146 12.12 -1.80 14.08
CA ALA A 146 13.34 -2.52 13.72
C ALA A 146 13.43 -3.85 14.48
N LEU A 147 13.82 -4.93 13.80
CA LEU A 147 13.98 -6.26 14.43
C LEU A 147 15.08 -6.30 15.50
N PHE A 148 16.13 -5.48 15.32
CA PHE A 148 17.28 -5.37 16.20
C PHE A 148 17.56 -3.88 16.49
N GLY A 149 16.57 -3.19 17.06
CA GLY A 149 16.61 -1.74 17.27
C GLY A 149 17.75 -1.26 18.18
N GLU A 150 18.29 -2.15 19.01
CA GLU A 150 19.47 -1.92 19.83
C GLU A 150 20.79 -1.89 19.03
N MET A 151 20.81 -2.48 17.84
CA MET A 151 21.97 -2.49 16.96
C MET A 151 21.87 -1.35 15.95
N HIS A 152 22.49 -0.21 16.29
CA HIS A 152 22.57 0.95 15.41
C HIS A 152 23.06 0.56 14.00
N ASP A 153 22.37 1.07 12.98
CA ASP A 153 22.66 0.87 11.56
C ASP A 153 22.63 -0.58 11.05
N PHE A 154 22.24 -1.56 11.89
CA PHE A 154 22.15 -2.95 11.46
C PHE A 154 21.00 -3.20 10.47
N GLY A 155 19.92 -2.42 10.60
CA GLY A 155 18.72 -2.53 9.77
C GLY A 155 18.99 -2.39 8.27
N SER A 156 19.96 -1.58 7.85
CA SER A 156 20.27 -1.39 6.42
C SER A 156 20.90 -2.62 5.75
N PHE A 157 21.42 -3.56 6.55
CA PHE A 157 21.99 -4.81 6.05
C PHE A 157 20.96 -5.96 6.02
N LEU A 158 19.80 -5.77 6.64
CA LEU A 158 18.78 -6.79 6.72
C LEU A 158 17.90 -6.79 5.47
N PRO A 159 17.46 -7.98 5.02
CA PRO A 159 16.40 -8.05 4.04
C PRO A 159 15.11 -7.46 4.63
N SER A 160 14.28 -6.87 3.78
CA SER A 160 12.92 -6.48 4.14
C SER A 160 12.14 -7.70 4.63
N TYR A 161 11.47 -7.56 5.77
CA TYR A 161 10.70 -8.65 6.39
C TYR A 161 9.18 -8.43 6.34
N ALA A 162 8.76 -7.19 6.06
CA ALA A 162 7.37 -6.78 5.90
C ALA A 162 7.29 -5.67 4.84
N ILE A 163 6.15 -5.56 4.18
CA ILE A 163 5.83 -4.49 3.23
C ILE A 163 4.41 -4.02 3.54
N THR A 164 4.26 -2.72 3.77
CA THR A 164 2.94 -2.08 3.75
C THR A 164 2.54 -1.86 2.29
N LEU A 165 1.44 -2.47 1.86
CA LEU A 165 0.84 -2.22 0.55
C LEU A 165 -0.34 -1.26 0.72
N THR A 166 -0.28 -0.13 0.02
CA THR A 166 -1.40 0.82 -0.05
C THR A 166 -2.03 0.76 -1.44
N ILE A 167 -3.35 0.58 -1.48
CA ILE A 167 -4.15 0.61 -2.71
C ILE A 167 -5.08 1.83 -2.60
N PRO A 168 -4.80 2.92 -3.33
CA PRO A 168 -5.68 4.08 -3.32
C PRO A 168 -7.05 3.73 -3.91
N LEU A 169 -8.12 4.02 -3.17
CA LEU A 169 -9.51 3.90 -3.65
C LEU A 169 -10.06 5.23 -4.19
N VAL A 170 -9.27 6.30 -4.09
CA VAL A 170 -9.53 7.63 -4.64
C VAL A 170 -8.22 8.17 -5.20
N ASP A 171 -8.32 9.17 -6.08
CA ASP A 171 -7.15 9.88 -6.57
C ASP A 171 -6.44 10.58 -5.40
N LEU A 172 -5.12 10.38 -5.33
CA LEU A 172 -4.27 11.04 -4.34
C LEU A 172 -3.61 12.26 -5.00
N ASN A 173 -3.83 13.44 -4.43
CA ASN A 173 -3.28 14.70 -4.90
C ASN A 173 -3.15 15.70 -3.73
N GLU A 174 -2.76 16.94 -4.02
CA GLU A 174 -2.57 17.99 -3.00
C GLU A 174 -3.85 18.31 -2.22
N GLU A 175 -5.03 18.06 -2.77
CA GLU A 175 -6.33 18.30 -2.15
C GLU A 175 -6.79 17.13 -1.26
N THR A 176 -6.69 15.89 -1.77
CA THR A 176 -7.11 14.67 -1.04
C THR A 176 -6.04 14.16 -0.08
N GLY A 177 -4.81 14.65 -0.21
CA GLY A 177 -3.63 14.25 0.53
C GLY A 177 -2.91 13.07 -0.11
N THR A 178 -1.59 13.11 -0.05
CA THR A 178 -0.68 12.03 -0.45
C THR A 178 0.16 11.62 0.75
N THR A 179 0.53 10.33 0.84
CA THR A 179 1.50 9.85 1.85
C THR A 179 2.95 10.26 1.49
N ALA A 180 3.18 10.65 0.24
CA ALA A 180 4.46 11.15 -0.29
C ALA A 180 4.26 12.45 -1.06
#